data_AF-A0A0A0HM90-F1
#
_entry.id   AF-A0A0A0HM90-F1
#
_cell.length_a   1.000
_cell.length_b   1.000
_cell.length_c   1.000
_cell.angle_alpha   90.00
_cell.angle_beta   90.00
_cell.angle_gamma   90.00
#
_symmetry.space_group_name_H-M   'P 1'
#
loop_
_entity.id
_entity.type
_entity.pdbx_description
1 polymer ?
#
loop_
_entity_poly.entity_id
_entity_poly.type
_entity_poly.pdbx_seq_one_letter_code
_entity_poly.pdbx_strand_id
1 'polypeptide(L)'
;MSPADPSTRATALALTSVNPQGKSLGLRSGDILLRVDGQLVDGKTKDIQALFKNQPERARLMWIYRDGQVWPILGRSAILGRWRVTPKPEGITALPEHRPADRWQNFEVMIGPDESYDAQPRTPSTIALLPPLYMIQMRLWTPLILWAALMLVSIPLGWIAGAALQVLICVYFWRAAPMLVRADRTARGFRLWRVVAAKSERDLHRQMTTLAPDMRFVHAPVRSLPERVVAR
;
A
#
# COMPACT_ATOMS: atom_id res chain seq x y z
N MET A 1 30.72 -20.41 36.93
CA MET A 1 30.25 -19.95 35.60
C MET A 1 29.17 -20.90 35.13
N SER A 2 27.90 -20.50 35.25
CA SER A 2 26.78 -21.29 34.70
C SER A 2 26.80 -21.19 33.17
N PRO A 3 26.63 -22.30 32.43
CA PRO A 3 26.42 -22.25 30.99
C PRO A 3 25.06 -21.61 30.73
N ALA A 4 25.03 -20.60 29.85
CA ALA A 4 23.80 -19.98 29.39
C ALA A 4 22.95 -21.02 28.64
N ASP A 5 21.67 -21.11 29.02
CA ASP A 5 20.64 -21.96 28.42
C ASP A 5 20.47 -21.62 26.92
N PRO A 6 20.66 -22.57 25.99
CA PRO A 6 20.65 -22.31 24.54
C PRO A 6 19.25 -22.30 23.90
N SER A 7 18.14 -22.17 24.65
CA SER A 7 16.82 -22.61 24.14
C SER A 7 15.65 -21.62 24.08
N THR A 8 15.84 -20.31 24.29
CA THR A 8 14.78 -19.34 23.93
C THR A 8 14.93 -18.88 22.48
N ARG A 9 14.63 -19.77 21.52
CA ARG A 9 14.50 -19.34 20.11
C ARG A 9 13.45 -18.24 20.06
N ALA A 10 13.85 -17.02 19.68
CA ALA A 10 12.93 -15.93 19.46
C ALA A 10 11.80 -16.43 18.53
N THR A 11 10.56 -16.32 18.99
CA THR A 11 9.41 -16.79 18.21
C THR A 11 8.80 -15.61 17.46
N ALA A 12 8.12 -15.90 16.35
CA ALA A 12 7.38 -14.94 15.56
C ALA A 12 6.01 -15.52 15.21
N LEU A 13 5.15 -14.75 14.56
CA LEU A 13 3.84 -15.23 14.11
C LEU A 13 3.77 -15.26 12.59
N ALA A 14 3.49 -16.43 12.03
CA ALA A 14 3.22 -16.62 10.61
C ALA A 14 1.72 -16.69 10.32
N LEU A 15 1.28 -16.13 9.20
CA LEU A 15 -0.07 -16.29 8.67
C LEU A 15 -0.21 -17.69 8.05
N THR A 16 -1.07 -18.53 8.63
CA THR A 16 -1.42 -19.84 8.05
C THR A 16 -2.54 -19.72 7.02
N SER A 17 -3.47 -18.80 7.25
CA SER A 17 -4.50 -18.42 6.29
C SER A 17 -4.72 -16.93 6.33
N VAL A 18 -5.19 -16.36 5.22
CA VAL A 18 -5.40 -14.91 5.09
C VAL A 18 -6.87 -14.65 4.74
N ASN A 19 -7.52 -13.79 5.52
CA ASN A 19 -8.90 -13.38 5.30
C ASN A 19 -9.00 -12.26 4.23
N PRO A 20 -10.20 -11.82 3.83
CA PRO A 20 -10.35 -10.74 2.84
C PRO A 20 -9.63 -9.43 3.23
N GLN A 21 -9.59 -9.07 4.52
CA GLN A 21 -8.89 -7.89 4.98
C GLN A 21 -7.37 -8.01 4.77
N GLY A 22 -6.76 -9.14 5.15
CA GLY A 22 -5.35 -9.40 4.91
C GLY A 22 -5.02 -9.48 3.42
N LYS A 23 -5.89 -10.11 2.61
CA LYS A 23 -5.72 -10.16 1.13
C LYS A 23 -5.76 -8.77 0.52
N SER A 24 -6.60 -7.87 1.04
CA SER A 24 -6.64 -6.46 0.58
C SER A 24 -5.35 -5.68 0.88
N LEU A 25 -4.51 -6.19 1.79
CA LEU A 25 -3.17 -5.66 2.09
C LEU A 25 -2.07 -6.36 1.28
N GLY A 26 -2.43 -7.29 0.39
CA GLY A 26 -1.49 -8.13 -0.38
C GLY A 26 -0.77 -9.19 0.47
N LEU A 27 -1.32 -9.52 1.64
CA LEU A 27 -0.80 -10.59 2.48
C LEU A 27 -1.11 -11.97 1.92
N ARG A 28 -0.22 -12.92 2.19
CA ARG A 28 -0.29 -14.31 1.76
C ARG A 28 -0.06 -15.25 2.94
N SER A 29 -0.45 -16.50 2.76
CA SER A 29 -0.06 -17.54 3.71
C SER A 29 1.46 -17.70 3.67
N GLY A 30 2.08 -17.88 4.83
CA GLY A 30 3.53 -17.87 5.03
C GLY A 30 4.10 -16.53 5.48
N ASP A 31 3.36 -15.42 5.37
CA ASP A 31 3.84 -14.10 5.81
C ASP A 31 4.08 -14.07 7.32
N ILE A 32 5.24 -13.55 7.72
CA ILE A 32 5.66 -13.52 9.12
C ILE A 32 5.56 -12.09 9.65
N LEU A 33 4.87 -11.91 10.76
CA LEU A 33 4.82 -10.67 11.51
C LEU A 33 5.98 -10.61 12.49
N LEU A 34 6.83 -9.59 12.33
CA LEU A 34 8.04 -9.40 13.14
C LEU A 34 7.84 -8.39 14.26
N ARG A 35 7.16 -7.27 13.98
CA ARG A 35 6.96 -6.16 14.91
C ARG A 35 5.60 -5.49 14.74
N VAL A 36 5.06 -4.96 15.83
CA VAL A 36 3.90 -4.05 15.86
C VAL A 36 4.29 -2.81 16.66
N ASP A 37 4.18 -1.62 16.06
CA ASP A 37 4.55 -0.34 16.67
C ASP A 37 5.93 -0.35 17.37
N GLY A 38 6.89 -1.04 16.75
CA GLY A 38 8.27 -1.13 17.24
C GLY A 38 8.52 -2.23 18.27
N GLN A 39 7.47 -2.80 18.85
CA GLN A 39 7.57 -3.94 19.75
C GLN A 39 7.71 -5.25 18.97
N LEU A 40 8.66 -6.10 19.39
CA LEU A 40 8.82 -7.45 18.85
C LEU A 40 7.63 -8.33 19.24
N VAL A 41 7.21 -9.20 18.32
CA VAL A 41 6.12 -10.14 18.56
C VAL A 41 6.69 -11.49 19.00
N ASP A 42 6.63 -11.79 20.29
CA ASP A 42 7.12 -13.07 20.87
C ASP A 42 6.04 -14.18 20.86
N GLY A 43 5.44 -14.45 19.71
CA GLY A 43 4.64 -15.66 19.50
C GLY A 43 3.27 -15.74 20.20
N LYS A 44 2.83 -14.72 20.95
CA LYS A 44 1.50 -14.71 21.60
C LYS A 44 0.48 -13.93 20.78
N THR A 45 -0.40 -14.63 20.07
CA THR A 45 -1.49 -14.01 19.26
C THR A 45 -2.44 -13.13 20.10
N LYS A 46 -2.67 -13.49 21.38
CA LYS A 46 -3.53 -12.71 22.29
C LYS A 46 -2.97 -11.31 22.54
N ASP A 47 -1.65 -11.17 22.59
CA ASP A 47 -0.99 -9.90 22.91
C ASP A 47 -1.19 -8.90 21.77
N ILE A 48 -1.14 -9.38 20.51
CA ILE A 48 -1.47 -8.54 19.35
C ILE A 48 -2.93 -8.14 19.37
N GLN A 49 -3.86 -9.07 19.60
CA GLN A 49 -5.28 -8.72 19.67
C GLN A 49 -5.56 -7.69 20.77
N ALA A 50 -4.89 -7.80 21.92
CA ALA A 50 -4.97 -6.82 23.00
C ALA A 50 -4.44 -5.44 22.59
N LEU A 51 -3.32 -5.38 21.86
CA LEU A 51 -2.82 -4.12 21.30
C LEU A 51 -3.91 -3.43 20.46
N PHE A 52 -4.53 -4.12 19.51
CA PHE A 52 -5.57 -3.51 18.67
C PHE A 52 -6.86 -3.17 19.44
N LYS A 53 -7.22 -3.94 20.48
CA LYS A 53 -8.41 -3.65 21.32
C LYS A 53 -8.27 -2.38 22.16
N ASN A 54 -7.07 -2.09 22.65
CA ASN A 54 -6.86 -0.93 23.54
C ASN A 54 -6.98 0.42 22.81
N GLN A 55 -6.77 0.45 21.49
CA GLN A 55 -6.89 1.65 20.65
C GLN A 55 -7.49 1.28 19.29
N PRO A 56 -8.80 0.99 19.21
CA PRO A 56 -9.42 0.44 18.01
C PRO A 56 -9.42 1.41 16.81
N GLU A 57 -9.44 2.72 17.09
CA GLU A 57 -9.39 3.76 16.06
C GLU A 57 -7.99 4.02 15.50
N ARG A 58 -6.95 3.55 16.20
CA ARG A 58 -5.56 3.81 15.81
C ARG A 58 -5.05 2.72 14.87
N ALA A 59 -4.64 3.12 13.68
CA ALA A 59 -3.88 2.25 12.80
C ALA A 59 -2.47 2.02 13.37
N ARG A 60 -2.03 0.76 13.37
CA ARG A 60 -0.75 0.31 13.92
C ARG A 60 0.18 -0.13 12.81
N LEU A 61 1.47 0.16 12.98
CA LEU A 61 2.50 -0.19 12.01
C LEU A 61 2.97 -1.63 12.26
N MET A 62 2.75 -2.51 11.30
CA MET A 62 3.11 -3.92 11.35
C MET A 62 4.24 -4.19 10.35
N TRP A 63 5.32 -4.83 10.79
CA TRP A 63 6.43 -5.21 9.93
C TRP A 63 6.28 -6.66 9.49
N ILE A 64 6.11 -6.86 8.19
CA ILE A 64 5.87 -8.16 7.57
C ILE A 64 7.14 -8.60 6.87
N TYR A 65 7.40 -9.91 6.95
CA TYR A 65 8.48 -10.59 6.27
C TYR A 65 7.94 -11.67 5.33
N ARG A 66 8.53 -11.73 4.12
CA ARG A 66 8.31 -12.77 3.11
C ARG A 66 9.56 -12.85 2.24
N ASP A 67 10.09 -14.06 2.05
CA ASP A 67 11.17 -14.36 1.09
C ASP A 67 12.37 -13.40 1.16
N GLY A 68 12.90 -13.15 2.37
CA GLY A 68 14.06 -12.25 2.57
C GLY A 68 13.72 -10.76 2.58
N GLN A 69 12.49 -10.37 2.27
CA GLN A 69 12.06 -8.97 2.21
C GLN A 69 11.26 -8.60 3.46
N VAL A 70 11.54 -7.41 4.00
CA VAL A 70 10.81 -6.84 5.13
C VAL A 70 10.15 -5.54 4.68
N TRP A 71 8.84 -5.38 4.91
CA TRP A 71 8.15 -4.13 4.64
C TRP A 71 7.11 -3.81 5.72
N PRO A 72 6.86 -2.52 5.97
CA PRO A 72 5.84 -2.08 6.90
C PRO A 72 4.46 -2.01 6.23
N ILE A 73 3.40 -2.26 7.01
CA ILE A 73 2.00 -2.06 6.63
C ILE A 73 1.24 -1.39 7.79
N LEU A 74 0.25 -0.56 7.49
CA LEU A 74 -0.69 -0.05 8.48
C LEU A 74 -1.91 -0.95 8.56
N GLY A 75 -2.13 -1.56 9.72
CA GLY A 75 -3.35 -2.32 10.02
C GLY A 75 -4.21 -1.60 11.03
N ARG A 76 -5.53 -1.76 10.94
CA ARG A 76 -6.47 -1.36 12.02
C ARG A 76 -6.96 -2.55 12.84
N SER A 77 -6.54 -3.76 12.48
CA SER A 77 -6.96 -4.99 13.14
C SER A 77 -5.86 -6.03 13.09
N ALA A 78 -5.76 -6.83 14.16
CA ALA A 78 -4.95 -8.05 14.22
C ALA A 78 -5.58 -9.21 13.43
N ILE A 79 -6.85 -9.10 13.08
CA ILE A 79 -7.65 -10.14 12.42
C ILE A 79 -7.39 -10.06 10.91
N LEU A 80 -6.19 -10.47 10.49
CA LEU A 80 -5.79 -10.55 9.07
C LEU A 80 -5.89 -11.99 8.53
N GLY A 81 -6.25 -12.93 9.40
CA GLY A 81 -6.20 -14.35 9.12
C GLY A 81 -5.96 -15.17 10.38
N ARG A 82 -5.39 -16.36 10.23
CA ARG A 82 -5.00 -17.23 11.35
C ARG A 82 -3.49 -17.18 11.56
N TRP A 83 -3.07 -16.75 12.74
CA TRP A 83 -1.67 -16.71 13.14
C TRP A 83 -1.24 -18.04 13.78
N ARG A 84 -0.03 -18.48 13.47
CA ARG A 84 0.64 -19.63 14.10
C ARG A 84 2.04 -19.21 14.54
N VAL A 85 2.47 -19.71 15.69
CA VAL A 85 3.82 -19.50 16.19
C VAL A 85 4.81 -20.22 15.28
N THR A 86 5.85 -19.50 14.87
CA THR A 86 6.95 -20.02 14.06
C THR A 86 8.27 -19.58 14.69
N PRO A 87 9.38 -20.30 14.49
CA PRO A 87 10.70 -19.76 14.79
C PRO A 87 10.92 -18.46 14.01
N LYS A 88 11.52 -17.45 14.65
CA LYS A 88 11.92 -16.21 13.97
C LYS A 88 12.92 -16.56 12.86
N PRO A 89 12.79 -15.97 11.65
CA PRO A 89 13.75 -16.18 10.58
C PRO A 89 15.16 -15.76 11.00
N GLU A 90 16.14 -16.62 10.70
CA GLU A 90 17.56 -16.35 10.94
C GLU A 90 18.06 -15.24 9.97
N GLY A 91 19.00 -14.42 10.41
CA GLY A 91 19.58 -13.33 9.59
C GLY A 91 18.86 -11.97 9.66
N ILE A 92 17.74 -11.86 10.39
CA ILE A 92 17.09 -10.56 10.65
C ILE A 92 17.75 -9.89 11.86
N THR A 93 18.96 -9.35 11.66
CA THR A 93 19.78 -8.75 12.73
C THR A 93 19.39 -7.30 13.00
N ALA A 94 18.93 -6.56 11.99
CA ALA A 94 18.51 -5.17 12.11
C ALA A 94 17.14 -4.97 11.44
N LEU A 95 16.10 -4.91 12.26
CA LEU A 95 14.80 -4.40 11.82
C LEU A 95 14.87 -2.87 11.79
N PRO A 96 14.35 -2.21 10.73
CA PRO A 96 14.42 -0.76 10.61
C PRO A 96 13.89 -0.07 11.87
N GLU A 97 14.50 1.07 12.21
CA GLU A 97 14.12 1.88 13.38
C GLU A 97 12.61 2.15 13.39
N HIS A 98 12.00 1.91 14.55
CA HIS A 98 10.60 2.30 14.74
C HIS A 98 10.51 3.82 14.80
N ARG A 99 9.74 4.41 13.87
CA ARG A 99 9.34 5.82 13.96
C ARG A 99 7.82 5.89 14.10
N PRO A 100 7.31 6.83 14.91
CA PRO A 100 5.88 6.94 15.23
C PRO A 100 4.99 6.88 13.98
N ALA A 101 3.85 6.21 14.10
CA ALA A 101 2.90 5.92 13.02
C ALA A 101 2.18 7.18 12.48
N ASP A 102 2.24 8.31 13.18
CA ASP A 102 1.32 9.45 13.01
C ASP A 102 1.41 10.18 11.65
N ARG A 103 2.38 9.82 10.79
CA ARG A 103 2.49 10.33 9.40
C ARG A 103 2.53 9.24 8.33
N TRP A 104 2.30 7.99 8.71
CA TRP A 104 2.35 6.88 7.77
C TRP A 104 1.00 6.74 7.08
N GLN A 105 1.04 6.36 5.80
CA GLN A 105 -0.14 5.95 5.06
C GLN A 105 0.15 4.71 4.23
N ASN A 106 -0.89 3.92 3.98
CA ASN A 106 -0.77 2.76 3.11
C ASN A 106 -0.78 3.19 1.65
N PHE A 107 0.20 2.68 0.91
CA PHE A 107 0.26 2.74 -0.54
C PHE A 107 0.03 1.34 -1.11
N GLU A 108 -0.84 1.26 -2.11
CA GLU A 108 -0.99 0.06 -2.93
C GLU A 108 0.07 0.07 -4.01
N VAL A 109 0.92 -0.95 -4.01
CA VAL A 109 1.91 -1.17 -5.06
C VAL A 109 1.36 -2.21 -6.03
N MET A 110 1.23 -1.81 -7.29
CA MET A 110 0.75 -2.64 -8.38
C MET A 110 1.91 -2.88 -9.35
N ILE A 111 2.08 -4.12 -9.80
CA ILE A 111 3.12 -4.49 -10.76
C ILE A 111 2.47 -4.79 -12.11
N GLY A 112 3.06 -4.24 -13.17
CA GLY A 112 2.64 -4.41 -14.56
C GLY A 112 3.49 -5.46 -15.29
N PRO A 113 3.16 -5.75 -16.56
CA PRO A 113 3.87 -6.74 -17.37
C PRO A 113 5.30 -6.34 -17.75
N ASP A 114 5.58 -5.04 -17.91
CA ASP A 114 6.86 -4.54 -18.44
C ASP A 114 7.87 -4.18 -17.33
N GLU A 115 7.96 -5.00 -16.29
CA GLU A 115 8.77 -4.72 -15.07
C GLU A 115 8.45 -3.34 -14.47
N SER A 116 7.25 -2.84 -14.74
CA SER A 116 6.81 -1.54 -14.27
C SER A 116 6.04 -1.70 -12.97
N TYR A 117 6.13 -0.71 -12.10
CA TYR A 117 5.26 -0.61 -10.94
C TYR A 117 4.56 0.74 -10.91
N ASP A 118 3.33 0.71 -10.43
CA ASP A 118 2.59 1.90 -10.04
C ASP A 118 2.31 1.85 -8.54
N ALA A 119 2.25 3.03 -7.93
CA ALA A 119 2.06 3.18 -6.52
C ALA A 119 1.04 4.28 -6.25
N GLN A 120 0.02 3.96 -5.47
CA GLN A 120 -1.00 4.94 -5.11
C GLN A 120 -1.36 4.91 -3.63
N PRO A 121 -1.64 6.06 -3.00
CA PRO A 121 -2.18 6.07 -1.65
C PRO A 121 -3.57 5.41 -1.63
N ARG A 122 -3.86 4.68 -0.55
CA ARG A 122 -5.21 4.12 -0.32
C ARG A 122 -6.24 5.18 0.10
N THR A 123 -5.76 6.35 0.49
CA THR A 123 -6.56 7.53 0.81
C THR A 123 -6.77 8.38 -0.44
N PRO A 124 -7.99 8.91 -0.65
CA PRO A 124 -8.25 9.78 -1.78
C PRO A 124 -7.44 11.07 -1.65
N SER A 125 -6.76 11.46 -2.74
CA SER A 125 -6.03 12.71 -2.79
C SER A 125 -7.01 13.90 -2.77
N THR A 126 -6.64 14.98 -2.10
CA THR A 126 -7.46 16.23 -2.10
C THR A 126 -7.61 16.80 -3.50
N ILE A 127 -6.62 16.59 -4.39
CA ILE A 127 -6.71 17.02 -5.80
C ILE A 127 -7.83 16.31 -6.56
N ALA A 128 -8.30 15.14 -6.09
CA ALA A 128 -9.43 14.45 -6.70
C ALA A 128 -10.79 15.12 -6.44
N LEU A 129 -10.85 16.17 -5.59
CA LEU A 129 -11.99 17.11 -5.55
C LEU A 129 -12.07 18.01 -6.79
N LEU A 130 -11.02 18.03 -7.61
CA LEU A 130 -11.01 18.57 -8.96
C LEU A 130 -10.92 17.39 -9.94
N PRO A 131 -12.04 16.69 -10.22
CA PRO A 131 -12.03 15.46 -11.01
C PRO A 131 -11.26 15.54 -12.34
N PRO A 132 -11.44 16.57 -13.20
CA PRO A 132 -10.76 16.59 -14.49
C PRO A 132 -9.24 16.68 -14.34
N LEU A 133 -8.76 17.50 -13.40
CA LEU A 133 -7.33 17.66 -13.16
C LEU A 133 -6.70 16.36 -12.66
N TYR A 134 -7.35 15.71 -11.69
CA TYR A 134 -6.87 14.44 -11.15
C TYR A 134 -6.86 13.33 -12.20
N MET A 135 -7.91 13.22 -13.02
CA MET A 135 -8.00 12.20 -14.07
C MET A 135 -6.93 12.41 -15.15
N ILE A 136 -6.67 13.65 -15.56
CA ILE A 136 -5.60 13.97 -16.51
C ILE A 136 -4.24 13.59 -15.93
N GLN A 137 -3.97 13.99 -14.67
CA GLN A 137 -2.72 13.69 -13.99
C GLN A 137 -2.47 12.17 -13.89
N MET A 138 -3.49 11.40 -13.52
CA MET A 138 -3.41 9.93 -13.40
C MET A 138 -3.56 9.19 -14.73
N ARG A 139 -3.78 9.92 -15.84
CA ARG A 139 -4.05 9.43 -17.20
C ARG A 139 -5.25 8.46 -17.26
N LEU A 140 -6.32 8.80 -16.55
CA LEU A 140 -7.58 8.07 -16.46
C LEU A 140 -8.58 8.59 -17.51
N TRP A 141 -8.39 8.18 -18.77
CA TRP A 141 -9.20 8.68 -19.89
C TRP A 141 -10.66 8.22 -19.85
N THR A 142 -10.92 6.95 -19.49
CA THR A 142 -12.30 6.44 -19.43
C THR A 142 -13.14 7.15 -18.36
N PRO A 143 -12.67 7.31 -17.11
CA PRO A 143 -13.38 8.11 -16.12
C PRO A 143 -13.55 9.58 -16.51
N LEU A 144 -12.59 10.17 -17.25
CA LEU A 144 -12.68 11.55 -17.73
C LEU A 144 -13.80 11.75 -18.74
N ILE A 145 -13.95 10.83 -19.69
CA ILE A 145 -15.04 10.86 -20.67
C ILE A 145 -16.39 10.71 -19.97
N LEU A 146 -16.50 9.80 -18.99
CA LEU A 146 -17.71 9.63 -18.20
C LEU A 146 -18.07 10.90 -17.42
N TRP A 147 -17.08 11.53 -16.78
CA TRP A 147 -17.27 12.80 -16.11
C TRP A 147 -17.78 13.87 -17.08
N ALA A 148 -17.16 14.02 -18.26
CA ALA A 148 -17.57 14.98 -19.28
C ALA A 148 -19.02 14.73 -19.78
N ALA A 149 -19.43 13.47 -19.93
CA ALA A 149 -20.81 13.14 -20.28
C ALA A 149 -21.80 13.56 -19.19
N LEU A 150 -21.46 13.34 -17.90
CA LEU A 150 -22.29 13.79 -16.77
C LEU A 150 -22.39 15.32 -16.71
N MET A 151 -21.31 16.04 -17.04
CA MET A 151 -21.34 17.50 -17.17
C MET A 151 -22.37 17.94 -18.22
N LEU A 152 -22.37 17.30 -19.38
CA LEU A 152 -23.26 17.63 -20.48
C LEU A 152 -24.73 17.40 -20.12
N VAL A 153 -25.02 16.29 -19.43
CA VAL A 153 -26.36 15.97 -18.93
C VAL A 153 -26.83 16.95 -17.85
N SER A 154 -25.90 17.61 -17.14
CA SER A 154 -26.24 18.58 -16.10
C SER A 154 -26.70 19.95 -16.62
N ILE A 155 -26.39 20.29 -17.88
CA ILE A 155 -26.70 21.59 -18.51
C ILE A 155 -28.20 21.95 -18.47
N PRO A 156 -29.14 21.08 -18.88
CA PRO A 156 -30.57 21.44 -18.90
C PRO A 156 -31.21 21.62 -17.52
N LEU A 157 -30.56 21.23 -16.41
CA LEU A 157 -31.13 21.34 -15.06
C LEU A 157 -31.16 22.77 -14.51
N GLY A 158 -30.56 23.74 -15.23
CA GLY A 158 -30.41 25.11 -14.75
C GLY A 158 -29.38 25.25 -13.63
N TRP A 159 -29.12 26.48 -13.20
CA TRP A 159 -27.96 26.81 -12.37
C TRP A 159 -27.98 26.17 -10.98
N ILE A 160 -29.14 26.13 -10.30
CA ILE A 160 -29.23 25.63 -8.92
C ILE A 160 -29.11 24.11 -8.87
N ALA A 161 -29.98 23.40 -9.61
CA ALA A 161 -29.96 21.93 -9.64
C ALA A 161 -28.69 21.39 -10.32
N GLY A 162 -28.21 22.08 -11.36
CA GLY A 162 -26.91 21.79 -11.98
C GLY A 162 -25.76 21.90 -10.99
N ALA A 163 -25.66 23.01 -10.23
CA ALA A 163 -24.61 23.19 -9.23
C ALA A 163 -24.65 22.13 -8.12
N ALA A 164 -25.83 21.76 -7.61
CA ALA A 164 -25.97 20.70 -6.63
C ALA A 164 -25.47 19.34 -7.18
N LEU A 165 -25.83 19.02 -8.42
CA LEU A 165 -25.36 17.81 -9.10
C LEU A 165 -23.85 17.83 -9.32
N GLN A 166 -23.26 18.98 -9.65
CA GLN A 166 -21.81 19.15 -9.78
C GLN A 166 -21.06 18.81 -8.49
N VAL A 167 -21.53 19.33 -7.36
CA VAL A 167 -20.94 19.03 -6.04
C VAL A 167 -21.01 17.53 -5.77
N LEU A 168 -22.16 16.90 -6.05
CA LEU A 168 -22.33 15.46 -5.86
C LEU A 168 -21.37 14.65 -6.74
N ILE A 169 -21.21 15.04 -8.01
CA ILE A 169 -20.26 14.42 -8.95
C ILE A 169 -18.82 14.54 -8.43
N CYS A 170 -18.39 15.73 -8.00
CA CYS A 170 -17.04 15.95 -7.48
C CYS A 170 -16.77 15.12 -6.23
N VAL A 171 -17.71 15.08 -5.28
CA VAL A 171 -17.57 14.26 -4.06
C VAL A 171 -17.54 12.78 -4.39
N TYR A 172 -18.36 12.33 -5.34
CA TYR A 172 -18.37 10.95 -5.81
C TYR A 172 -17.01 10.56 -6.39
N PHE A 173 -16.48 11.33 -7.35
CA PHE A 173 -15.20 11.05 -7.98
C PHE A 173 -14.03 11.14 -6.99
N TRP A 174 -14.07 12.09 -6.06
CA TRP A 174 -13.08 12.19 -4.99
C TRP A 174 -13.03 10.91 -4.14
N ARG A 175 -14.20 10.40 -3.71
CA ARG A 175 -14.27 9.16 -2.90
C ARG A 175 -13.92 7.91 -3.72
N ALA A 176 -14.27 7.90 -5.01
CA ALA A 176 -14.02 6.78 -5.91
C ALA A 176 -12.58 6.76 -6.47
N ALA A 177 -11.81 7.82 -6.32
CA ALA A 177 -10.50 8.00 -6.95
C ALA A 177 -9.54 6.79 -6.80
N PRO A 178 -9.27 6.25 -5.59
CA PRO A 178 -8.39 5.08 -5.46
C PRO A 178 -8.90 3.83 -6.17
N MET A 179 -10.23 3.67 -6.23
CA MET A 179 -10.86 2.56 -6.96
C MET A 179 -10.76 2.74 -8.47
N LEU A 180 -10.96 3.95 -8.98
CA LEU A 180 -10.89 4.24 -10.42
C LEU A 180 -9.49 3.97 -10.98
N VAL A 181 -8.45 4.39 -10.25
CA VAL A 181 -7.06 4.07 -10.63
C VAL A 181 -6.84 2.57 -10.58
N ARG A 182 -7.25 1.88 -9.50
CA ARG A 182 -7.07 0.42 -9.40
C ARG A 182 -7.76 -0.30 -10.57
N ALA A 183 -8.98 0.10 -10.93
CA ALA A 183 -9.73 -0.48 -12.04
C ALA A 183 -9.03 -0.27 -13.37
N ASP A 184 -8.58 0.97 -13.66
CA ASP A 184 -7.83 1.30 -14.88
C ASP A 184 -6.52 0.51 -14.97
N ARG A 185 -5.74 0.44 -13.88
CA ARG A 185 -4.48 -0.31 -13.87
C ARG A 185 -4.71 -1.81 -14.04
N THR A 186 -5.74 -2.35 -13.40
CA THR A 186 -6.12 -3.77 -13.60
C THR A 186 -6.50 -4.04 -15.05
N ALA A 187 -7.23 -3.13 -15.70
CA ALA A 187 -7.57 -3.24 -17.12
C ALA A 187 -6.33 -3.18 -18.03
N ARG A 188 -5.27 -2.47 -17.61
CA ARG A 188 -3.95 -2.44 -18.28
C ARG A 188 -3.04 -3.62 -17.91
N GLY A 189 -3.55 -4.62 -17.19
CA GLY A 189 -2.81 -5.83 -16.83
C GLY A 189 -1.98 -5.74 -15.54
N PHE A 190 -2.05 -4.63 -14.80
CA PHE A 190 -1.40 -4.53 -13.50
C PHE A 190 -2.09 -5.40 -12.46
N ARG A 191 -1.30 -5.97 -11.53
CA ARG A 191 -1.80 -6.77 -10.42
C ARG A 191 -1.32 -6.21 -9.10
N LEU A 192 -2.18 -6.27 -8.08
CA LEU A 192 -1.78 -5.89 -6.73
C LEU A 192 -0.64 -6.81 -6.25
N TRP A 193 0.50 -6.21 -5.91
CA TRP A 193 1.65 -6.94 -5.38
C TRP A 193 1.61 -7.00 -3.86
N ARG A 194 1.65 -5.84 -3.22
CA ARG A 194 1.55 -5.67 -1.77
C ARG A 194 1.14 -4.24 -1.42
N VAL A 195 0.61 -4.07 -0.21
CA VAL A 195 0.48 -2.75 0.40
C VAL A 195 1.75 -2.46 1.19
N VAL A 196 2.27 -1.24 1.06
CA VAL A 196 3.44 -0.76 1.80
C VAL A 196 3.05 0.53 2.51
N ALA A 197 3.30 0.60 3.82
CA ALA A 197 3.17 1.83 4.57
C ALA A 197 4.40 2.72 4.32
N ALA A 198 4.18 4.00 4.01
CA ALA A 198 5.26 4.96 3.86
C ALA A 198 4.80 6.35 4.32
N LYS A 199 5.74 7.24 4.60
CA LYS A 199 5.42 8.62 5.02
C LYS A 199 5.10 9.55 3.86
N SER A 200 5.63 9.21 2.70
CA SER A 200 5.45 9.96 1.46
C SER A 200 5.70 9.03 0.29
N GLU A 201 5.27 9.45 -0.90
CA GLU A 201 5.55 8.74 -2.15
C GLU A 201 7.07 8.62 -2.41
N ARG A 202 7.86 9.64 -2.05
CA ARG A 202 9.33 9.59 -2.13
C ARG A 202 9.93 8.51 -1.25
N ASP A 203 9.42 8.38 -0.03
CA ASP A 203 9.84 7.35 0.93
C ASP A 203 9.45 5.95 0.45
N LEU A 204 8.28 5.82 -0.16
CA LEU A 204 7.86 4.58 -0.82
C LEU A 204 8.82 4.19 -1.95
N HIS A 205 9.15 5.11 -2.86
CA HIS A 205 10.09 4.82 -3.96
C HIS A 205 11.47 4.39 -3.45
N ARG A 206 11.94 4.98 -2.34
CA ARG A 206 13.18 4.54 -1.68
C ARG A 206 13.05 3.12 -1.09
N GLN A 207 11.89 2.76 -0.54
CA GLN A 207 11.66 1.37 -0.11
C GLN A 207 11.59 0.42 -1.31
N MET A 208 11.01 0.86 -2.42
CA MET A 208 10.89 0.06 -3.65
C MET A 208 12.24 -0.27 -4.26
N THR A 209 13.25 0.60 -4.19
CA THR A 209 14.61 0.27 -4.65
C THR A 209 15.24 -0.90 -3.89
N THR A 210 14.80 -1.16 -2.65
CA THR A 210 15.25 -2.31 -1.86
C THR A 210 14.37 -3.55 -2.09
N LEU A 211 13.05 -3.35 -2.24
CA LEU A 211 12.08 -4.44 -2.36
C LEU A 211 12.03 -5.05 -3.77
N ALA A 212 12.24 -4.23 -4.80
CA ALA A 212 12.21 -4.63 -6.21
C ALA A 212 13.15 -3.70 -7.02
N PRO A 213 14.48 -3.93 -6.97
CA PRO A 213 15.47 -3.06 -7.60
C PRO A 213 15.32 -2.99 -9.13
N ASP A 214 14.83 -4.05 -9.75
CA ASP A 214 14.69 -4.16 -11.20
C ASP A 214 13.44 -3.46 -11.74
N MET A 215 12.50 -3.04 -10.86
CA MET A 215 11.23 -2.47 -11.28
C MET A 215 11.28 -0.96 -11.52
N ARG A 216 10.66 -0.51 -12.61
CA ARG A 216 10.59 0.91 -12.99
C ARG A 216 9.24 1.54 -12.65
N PHE A 217 9.25 2.74 -12.09
CA PHE A 217 8.01 3.47 -11.84
C PHE A 217 7.37 3.97 -13.15
N VAL A 218 6.06 3.74 -13.33
CA VAL A 218 5.30 4.08 -14.55
C VAL A 218 5.36 5.56 -14.91
N HIS A 219 5.43 6.45 -13.91
CA HIS A 219 5.50 7.89 -14.12
C HIS A 219 6.92 8.45 -14.06
N ALA A 220 7.96 7.60 -13.92
CA ALA A 220 9.34 8.07 -13.94
C ALA A 220 9.72 8.61 -15.34
N PRO A 221 10.44 9.75 -15.42
CA PRO A 221 10.99 10.24 -16.66
C PRO A 221 11.75 9.12 -17.38
N VAL A 222 11.56 8.99 -18.69
CA VAL A 222 12.40 8.12 -19.50
C VAL A 222 13.80 8.69 -19.41
N ARG A 223 14.68 8.01 -18.66
CA ARG A 223 16.11 8.33 -18.67
C ARG A 223 16.60 7.96 -20.07
N SER A 224 16.75 8.95 -20.95
CA SER A 224 17.51 8.76 -22.18
C SER A 224 18.91 8.33 -21.74
N LEU A 225 19.29 7.10 -22.06
CA LEU A 225 20.69 6.71 -22.02
C LEU A 225 21.41 7.66 -22.99
N PRO A 226 22.56 8.27 -22.61
CA PRO A 226 23.38 8.95 -23.60
C PRO A 226 23.68 7.94 -24.70
N GLU A 227 23.32 8.31 -25.92
CA GLU A 227 23.62 7.60 -27.14
C GLU A 227 25.08 7.15 -27.06
N ARG A 228 25.33 5.84 -27.08
CA ARG A 228 26.71 5.35 -27.17
C ARG A 228 27.24 5.92 -28.48
N VAL A 229 28.11 6.93 -28.38
CA VAL A 229 28.93 7.37 -29.49
C VAL A 229 29.73 6.14 -29.92
N VAL A 230 29.27 5.50 -30.98
CA VAL A 230 30.04 4.47 -31.67
C VAL A 230 31.24 5.20 -32.25
N ALA A 231 32.36 5.16 -31.55
CA ALA A 231 33.64 5.56 -32.09
C ALA A 231 33.93 4.64 -33.29
N ARG A 232 33.94 5.25 -34.48
CA ARG A 232 34.50 4.66 -35.70
C ARG A 232 36.02 4.76 -35.68
#